data_AF-Q49AR2-F1
#
_entry.id   AF-Q49AR2-F1
#
_cell.length_a   1.000
_cell.length_b   1.000
_cell.length_c   1.000
_cell.angle_alpha   90.00
_cell.angle_beta   90.00
_cell.angle_gamma   90.00
#
_symmetry.space_group_name_H-M   'P 1'
#
loop_
_entity.id
_entity.type
_entity.pdbx_description
1 polymer ?
#
loop_
_entity_poly.entity_id
_entity_poly.type
_entity_poly.pdbx_seq_one_letter_code
_entity_poly.pdbx_strand_id
1 'polypeptide(L)'
;MSDSAGGRAGLRRYPKLPVWVVEDHQEVLPFIYRAIGSKHLPASNVSFLHFDSHPDLLIPVNMPADTVFDKETLFGELSIENWIMPAVYAGHFSHVIWFHPTWAQQIREGRHHFLVGKDTSTTTIRVTSTDHYFLSDGLYVPEDQLENQKPLQLDVIMVKPYKLCNNQEENDAVSSAKKPKLALEDSENTASTNCDSSSEGLEKDTATQRSDQTCLEPSCSCSSENQECQTAASTGEILEILKKGKAFVLDIDLDFFSVKNPFKEMFTQEEYKILQELYQFKKPGTNLTEEDLVDIVDTRIHQLEDLEATFADLCDGDDEETVQRWASNPGMESLVPLVQSLKKRMEVPDYEMVHQAGLTCDYSELPHHISTEQEIECLIQSVHYLLKNLPNPTLVTIARSSLDDYCPSDQVDTIQEKVLNMLRALYGNLDLQVYAAESPPS
;
A
#
# COMPACT_ATOMS: atom_id res chain seq x y z
N MET A 1 -23.02 -16.68 35.11
CA MET A 1 -24.48 -16.92 35.22
C MET A 1 -25.11 -16.32 33.97
N SER A 2 -26.16 -16.95 33.43
CA SER A 2 -26.89 -16.55 32.21
C SER A 2 -26.06 -16.41 30.92
N ASP A 3 -26.75 -16.68 29.82
CA ASP A 3 -26.38 -16.40 28.42
C ASP A 3 -25.23 -17.19 27.74
N SER A 4 -25.43 -17.67 26.50
CA SER A 4 -26.73 -17.98 25.87
C SER A 4 -26.60 -19.07 24.80
N ALA A 5 -27.64 -19.87 24.63
CA ALA A 5 -27.67 -21.01 23.71
C ALA A 5 -27.90 -20.57 22.24
N GLY A 6 -27.01 -19.72 21.73
CA GLY A 6 -27.05 -19.22 20.36
C GLY A 6 -26.81 -20.33 19.33
N GLY A 7 -27.88 -20.91 18.79
CA GLY A 7 -27.79 -21.87 17.69
C GLY A 7 -27.07 -21.25 16.49
N ARG A 8 -26.00 -21.92 16.02
CA ARG A 8 -25.15 -21.44 14.92
C ARG A 8 -25.91 -21.45 13.59
N ALA A 9 -26.68 -20.40 13.33
CA ALA A 9 -27.12 -20.04 11.98
C ALA A 9 -25.87 -19.88 11.10
N GLY A 10 -25.87 -20.52 9.92
CA GLY A 10 -24.77 -20.41 8.96
C GLY A 10 -24.65 -19.00 8.40
N LEU A 11 -23.45 -18.66 7.92
CA LEU A 11 -23.24 -17.45 7.14
C LEU A 11 -24.09 -17.51 5.86
N ARG A 12 -24.63 -16.36 5.48
CA ARG A 12 -25.29 -16.17 4.19
C ARG A 12 -24.24 -16.14 3.07
N ARG A 13 -24.69 -16.33 1.84
CA ARG A 13 -23.88 -16.18 0.63
C ARG A 13 -24.59 -15.24 -0.32
N TYR A 14 -23.84 -14.30 -0.89
CA TYR A 14 -24.33 -13.48 -2.00
C TYR A 14 -24.56 -14.36 -3.25
N PRO A 15 -25.52 -14.01 -4.14
CA PRO A 15 -25.78 -14.76 -5.38
C PRO A 15 -24.72 -14.53 -6.47
N LYS A 16 -23.88 -13.51 -6.28
CA LYS A 16 -22.73 -13.07 -7.07
C LYS A 16 -21.67 -12.56 -6.08
N LEU A 17 -20.42 -12.38 -6.50
CA LEU A 17 -19.42 -11.69 -5.67
C LEU A 17 -19.68 -10.16 -5.70
N PRO A 18 -20.04 -9.51 -4.58
CA PRO A 18 -20.13 -8.05 -4.55
C PRO A 18 -18.74 -7.43 -4.62
N VAL A 19 -18.63 -6.34 -5.39
CA VAL A 19 -17.41 -5.53 -5.53
C VAL A 19 -17.82 -4.08 -5.32
N TRP A 20 -17.30 -3.48 -4.26
CA TRP A 20 -17.51 -2.08 -3.91
C TRP A 20 -16.31 -1.27 -4.37
N VAL A 21 -16.52 -0.23 -5.16
CA VAL A 21 -15.50 0.74 -5.54
C VAL A 21 -15.84 2.06 -4.86
N VAL A 22 -14.86 2.66 -4.18
CA VAL A 22 -14.95 3.95 -3.47
C VAL A 22 -13.83 4.88 -3.94
N GLU A 23 -13.85 6.15 -3.52
CA GLU A 23 -12.72 7.05 -3.74
C GLU A 23 -11.68 6.85 -2.64
N ASP A 24 -11.94 7.43 -1.46
CA ASP A 24 -11.08 7.40 -0.29
C ASP A 24 -11.15 6.03 0.41
N HIS A 25 -10.00 5.49 0.80
CA HIS A 25 -9.86 4.10 1.24
C HIS A 25 -10.68 3.73 2.49
N GLN A 26 -10.87 4.64 3.45
CA GLN A 26 -11.70 4.38 4.64
C GLN A 26 -13.20 4.16 4.32
N GLU A 27 -13.70 4.62 3.15
CA GLU A 27 -15.09 4.40 2.73
C GLU A 27 -15.44 2.92 2.51
N VAL A 28 -14.45 2.02 2.42
CA VAL A 28 -14.70 0.57 2.32
C VAL A 28 -15.31 -0.02 3.60
N LEU A 29 -15.02 0.58 4.76
CA LEU A 29 -15.34 0.00 6.08
C LEU A 29 -16.86 -0.13 6.35
N PRO A 30 -17.72 0.86 6.03
CA PRO A 30 -19.18 0.70 6.05
C PRO A 30 -19.70 -0.53 5.32
N PHE A 31 -19.13 -0.90 4.16
CA PHE A 31 -19.55 -2.08 3.40
C PHE A 31 -19.16 -3.39 4.08
N ILE A 32 -17.98 -3.43 4.71
CA ILE A 32 -17.52 -4.56 5.53
C ILE A 32 -18.42 -4.72 6.77
N TYR A 33 -18.71 -3.64 7.49
CA TYR A 33 -19.62 -3.63 8.65
C TYR A 33 -21.03 -4.08 8.24
N ARG A 34 -21.52 -3.65 7.08
CA ARG A 34 -22.80 -4.11 6.50
C ARG A 34 -22.79 -5.61 6.16
N ALA A 35 -21.67 -6.15 5.68
CA ALA A 35 -21.52 -7.58 5.42
C ALA A 35 -21.47 -8.42 6.72
N ILE A 36 -20.90 -7.88 7.80
CA ILE A 36 -20.94 -8.47 9.15
C ILE A 36 -22.37 -8.46 9.70
N GLY A 37 -23.02 -7.29 9.75
CA GLY A 37 -24.38 -7.14 10.29
C GLY A 37 -25.43 -7.95 9.53
N SER A 38 -25.30 -8.06 8.20
CA SER A 38 -26.16 -8.89 7.35
C SER A 38 -25.84 -10.40 7.40
N LYS A 39 -24.78 -10.80 8.13
CA LYS A 39 -24.30 -12.17 8.37
C LYS A 39 -23.75 -12.89 7.13
N HIS A 40 -23.11 -12.16 6.23
CA HIS A 40 -22.27 -12.72 5.17
C HIS A 40 -20.84 -12.95 5.69
N LEU A 41 -20.27 -11.97 6.40
CA LEU A 41 -19.09 -12.14 7.23
C LEU A 41 -19.47 -12.62 8.66
N PRO A 42 -18.58 -13.33 9.38
CA PRO A 42 -18.71 -13.54 10.81
C PRO A 42 -18.44 -12.23 11.59
N ALA A 43 -18.90 -12.16 12.84
CA ALA A 43 -18.70 -10.99 13.71
C ALA A 43 -17.25 -10.84 14.24
N SER A 44 -16.42 -11.87 14.10
CA SER A 44 -15.01 -11.88 14.50
C SER A 44 -14.26 -12.99 13.76
N ASN A 45 -12.92 -12.91 13.79
CA ASN A 45 -12.03 -13.82 13.07
C ASN A 45 -12.26 -13.78 11.54
N VAL A 46 -12.46 -12.57 11.01
CA VAL A 46 -12.36 -12.29 9.57
C VAL A 46 -10.88 -12.17 9.22
N SER A 47 -10.46 -12.85 8.16
CA SER A 47 -9.18 -12.59 7.50
C SER A 47 -9.35 -11.43 6.52
N PHE A 48 -8.38 -10.51 6.49
CA PHE A 48 -8.36 -9.36 5.61
C PHE A 48 -7.11 -9.48 4.73
N LEU A 49 -7.29 -9.58 3.41
CA LEU A 49 -6.21 -9.67 2.42
C LEU A 49 -6.23 -8.37 1.62
N HIS A 50 -5.13 -7.63 1.62
CA HIS A 50 -5.11 -6.22 1.27
C HIS A 50 -3.88 -5.93 0.39
N PHE A 51 -4.11 -5.38 -0.80
CA PHE A 51 -3.12 -5.08 -1.82
C PHE A 51 -2.99 -3.58 -1.97
N ASP A 52 -1.84 -3.03 -1.58
CA ASP A 52 -1.65 -1.60 -1.38
C ASP A 52 -0.14 -1.22 -1.35
N SER A 53 0.22 0.03 -1.63
CA SER A 53 1.56 0.58 -1.35
C SER A 53 1.72 1.06 0.09
N HIS A 54 0.63 1.27 0.82
CA HIS A 54 0.56 1.70 2.21
C HIS A 54 0.00 0.58 3.10
N PRO A 55 0.29 0.52 4.42
CA PRO A 55 -0.21 -0.57 5.27
C PRO A 55 -1.58 -0.29 5.90
N ASP A 56 -1.90 1.00 6.05
CA ASP A 56 -3.10 1.59 6.66
C ASP A 56 -3.44 1.06 8.06
N LEU A 57 -2.35 0.75 8.78
CA LEU A 57 -2.34 0.29 10.17
C LEU A 57 -2.03 1.40 11.18
N LEU A 58 -2.15 2.70 10.83
CA LEU A 58 -2.11 3.74 11.86
C LEU A 58 -3.42 3.74 12.66
N ILE A 59 -3.49 4.62 13.65
CA ILE A 59 -4.61 4.78 14.58
C ILE A 59 -4.81 6.29 14.74
N PRO A 60 -6.04 6.83 14.73
CA PRO A 60 -6.25 8.24 15.07
C PRO A 60 -5.79 8.49 16.51
N VAL A 61 -4.63 9.14 16.69
CA VAL A 61 -3.86 9.14 17.96
C VAL A 61 -4.66 9.65 19.15
N ASN A 62 -5.60 10.56 18.90
CA ASN A 62 -6.46 11.24 19.87
C ASN A 62 -7.87 10.62 20.03
N MET A 63 -8.27 9.65 19.20
CA MET A 63 -9.61 9.05 19.28
C MET A 63 -9.73 8.15 20.54
N PRO A 64 -10.71 8.37 21.43
CA PRO A 64 -10.98 7.48 22.54
C PRO A 64 -11.35 6.08 22.05
N ALA A 65 -10.76 5.03 22.64
CA ALA A 65 -10.94 3.65 22.16
C ALA A 65 -12.41 3.19 22.17
N ASP A 66 -13.24 3.75 23.04
CA ASP A 66 -14.66 3.39 23.14
C ASP A 66 -15.49 3.90 21.94
N THR A 67 -15.01 4.89 21.19
CA THR A 67 -15.64 5.42 19.97
C THR A 67 -15.86 4.33 18.91
N VAL A 68 -14.99 3.31 18.86
CA VAL A 68 -15.08 2.16 17.95
C VAL A 68 -16.40 1.39 18.07
N PHE A 69 -17.11 1.52 19.19
CA PHE A 69 -18.39 0.86 19.42
C PHE A 69 -19.63 1.70 19.03
N ASP A 70 -19.44 2.96 18.61
CA ASP A 70 -20.44 3.76 17.91
C ASP A 70 -20.03 3.98 16.45
N LYS A 71 -20.73 3.32 15.53
CA LYS A 71 -20.34 3.30 14.11
C LYS A 71 -20.40 4.68 13.44
N GLU A 72 -21.32 5.55 13.84
CA GLU A 72 -21.49 6.85 13.16
C GLU A 72 -20.37 7.80 13.55
N THR A 73 -20.04 7.85 14.86
CA THR A 73 -18.90 8.61 15.36
C THR A 73 -17.59 8.02 14.85
N LEU A 74 -17.41 6.70 14.90
CA LEU A 74 -16.24 6.02 14.34
C LEU A 74 -15.96 6.44 12.89
N PHE A 75 -16.93 6.32 11.99
CA PHE A 75 -16.70 6.63 10.57
C PHE A 75 -16.39 8.11 10.29
N GLY A 76 -16.65 9.02 11.23
CA GLY A 76 -16.25 10.43 11.15
C GLY A 76 -14.84 10.74 11.67
N GLU A 77 -14.20 9.78 12.34
CA GLU A 77 -12.87 9.91 12.97
C GLU A 77 -11.79 9.11 12.21
N LEU A 78 -12.11 8.55 11.03
CA LEU A 78 -11.19 7.75 10.21
C LEU A 78 -10.67 8.51 8.99
N SER A 79 -9.49 8.12 8.54
CA SER A 79 -8.85 8.57 7.31
C SER A 79 -8.13 7.40 6.63
N ILE A 80 -7.63 7.63 5.40
CA ILE A 80 -7.09 6.60 4.51
C ILE A 80 -6.03 5.70 5.19
N GLU A 81 -5.21 6.25 6.06
CA GLU A 81 -4.04 5.59 6.67
C GLU A 81 -4.32 4.86 8.00
N ASN A 82 -5.53 5.00 8.57
CA ASN A 82 -5.80 4.66 9.97
C ASN A 82 -7.01 3.76 10.24
N TRP A 83 -7.74 3.34 9.20
CA TRP A 83 -9.07 2.72 9.36
C TRP A 83 -9.07 1.22 9.71
N ILE A 84 -8.00 0.48 9.39
CA ILE A 84 -7.95 -0.98 9.59
C ILE A 84 -7.86 -1.33 11.08
N MET A 85 -7.05 -0.60 11.85
CA MET A 85 -6.75 -0.92 13.25
C MET A 85 -7.94 -0.74 14.21
N PRO A 86 -8.80 0.29 14.08
CA PRO A 86 -10.08 0.35 14.77
C PRO A 86 -10.96 -0.89 14.54
N ALA A 87 -10.98 -1.46 13.33
CA ALA A 87 -11.72 -2.69 13.03
C ALA A 87 -11.05 -3.97 13.61
N VAL A 88 -9.73 -3.95 13.85
CA VAL A 88 -9.03 -4.96 14.67
C VAL A 88 -9.43 -4.82 16.14
N TYR A 89 -9.43 -3.60 16.70
CA TYR A 89 -9.81 -3.36 18.10
C TYR A 89 -11.29 -3.69 18.39
N ALA A 90 -12.19 -3.46 17.42
CA ALA A 90 -13.57 -3.95 17.42
C ALA A 90 -13.66 -5.49 17.51
N GLY A 91 -12.59 -6.21 17.18
CA GLY A 91 -12.50 -7.66 17.18
C GLY A 91 -13.03 -8.32 15.90
N HIS A 92 -13.25 -7.55 14.83
CA HIS A 92 -13.73 -8.08 13.55
C HIS A 92 -12.60 -8.78 12.79
N PHE A 93 -11.53 -8.06 12.52
CA PHE A 93 -10.29 -8.59 11.96
C PHE A 93 -9.44 -9.22 13.07
N SER A 94 -8.83 -10.37 12.78
CA SER A 94 -7.79 -10.99 13.64
C SER A 94 -6.54 -11.38 12.87
N HIS A 95 -6.58 -11.24 11.54
CA HIS A 95 -5.48 -11.58 10.65
C HIS A 95 -5.52 -10.67 9.43
N VAL A 96 -4.55 -9.76 9.33
CA VAL A 96 -4.30 -8.94 8.14
C VAL A 96 -3.14 -9.55 7.36
N ILE A 97 -3.28 -9.64 6.03
CA ILE A 97 -2.19 -10.01 5.12
C ILE A 97 -2.00 -8.83 4.17
N TRP A 98 -0.91 -8.09 4.36
CA TRP A 98 -0.54 -6.94 3.53
C TRP A 98 0.35 -7.41 2.37
N PHE A 99 -0.16 -7.26 1.16
CA PHE A 99 0.52 -7.54 -0.09
C PHE A 99 1.04 -6.24 -0.67
N HIS A 100 2.33 -5.99 -0.47
CA HIS A 100 2.95 -4.74 -0.85
C HIS A 100 3.81 -4.89 -2.13
N PRO A 101 3.87 -3.87 -2.99
CA PRO A 101 4.74 -3.87 -4.18
C PRO A 101 6.21 -3.65 -3.79
N THR A 102 7.13 -3.81 -4.75
CA THR A 102 8.58 -3.77 -4.50
C THR A 102 9.14 -2.42 -4.02
N TRP A 103 8.36 -1.34 -4.13
CA TRP A 103 8.70 0.01 -3.70
C TRP A 103 8.19 0.37 -2.29
N ALA A 104 7.19 -0.34 -1.78
CA ALA A 104 6.64 -0.15 -0.44
C ALA A 104 7.47 -0.88 0.62
N GLN A 105 7.91 -0.19 1.66
CA GLN A 105 8.90 -0.69 2.64
C GLN A 105 8.68 -0.15 4.08
N GLN A 106 7.51 0.41 4.38
CA GLN A 106 7.17 1.02 5.68
C GLN A 106 7.26 -0.01 6.83
N ILE A 107 6.70 -1.21 6.63
CA ILE A 107 6.79 -2.34 7.57
C ILE A 107 7.66 -3.45 6.96
N ARG A 108 8.48 -4.09 7.79
CA ARG A 108 9.38 -5.18 7.41
C ARG A 108 8.62 -6.44 6.97
N GLU A 109 9.10 -7.13 5.94
CA GLU A 109 8.48 -8.39 5.49
C GLU A 109 8.63 -9.53 6.50
N GLY A 110 7.59 -10.34 6.63
CA GLY A 110 7.55 -11.47 7.57
C GLY A 110 6.21 -11.61 8.27
N ARG A 111 6.22 -12.22 9.45
CA ARG A 111 5.05 -12.45 10.29
C ARG A 111 5.24 -11.77 11.64
N HIS A 112 4.30 -10.89 11.97
CA HIS A 112 4.26 -10.10 13.18
C HIS A 112 3.07 -10.52 14.03
N HIS A 113 3.24 -10.47 15.35
CA HIS A 113 2.23 -10.82 16.35
C HIS A 113 2.30 -9.81 17.47
N PHE A 114 1.22 -9.05 17.64
CA PHE A 114 1.11 -8.04 18.69
C PHE A 114 -0.34 -7.89 19.16
N LEU A 115 -0.53 -7.14 20.24
CA LEU A 115 -1.83 -6.84 20.82
C LEU A 115 -2.25 -5.43 20.42
N VAL A 116 -3.55 -5.25 20.19
CA VAL A 116 -4.22 -3.96 20.00
C VAL A 116 -5.18 -3.77 21.16
N GLY A 117 -5.07 -2.67 21.90
CA GLY A 117 -5.84 -2.48 23.13
C GLY A 117 -6.18 -1.01 23.40
N LYS A 118 -6.93 -0.80 24.47
CA LYS A 118 -7.15 0.52 25.04
C LYS A 118 -6.04 0.79 26.06
N ASP A 119 -5.27 1.85 25.87
CA ASP A 119 -4.31 2.25 26.89
C ASP A 119 -5.03 2.75 28.16
N THR A 120 -4.60 2.24 29.32
CA THR A 120 -5.07 2.63 30.64
C THR A 120 -4.87 4.11 30.98
N SER A 121 -3.89 4.79 30.39
CA SER A 121 -3.52 6.17 30.74
C SER A 121 -4.25 7.23 29.90
N THR A 122 -4.19 7.13 28.56
CA THR A 122 -4.81 8.06 27.60
C THR A 122 -6.26 7.69 27.25
N THR A 123 -6.67 6.45 27.49
CA THR A 123 -7.95 5.86 27.04
C THR A 123 -8.14 5.71 25.53
N THR A 124 -7.08 5.98 24.74
CA THR A 124 -7.04 5.82 23.27
C THR A 124 -6.64 4.39 22.87
N ILE A 125 -6.60 4.08 21.57
CA ILE A 125 -6.12 2.78 21.07
C ILE A 125 -4.60 2.83 20.93
N ARG A 126 -3.90 1.80 21.43
CA ARG A 126 -2.44 1.62 21.32
C ARG A 126 -2.09 0.15 21.06
N VAL A 127 -0.83 -0.14 20.71
CA VAL A 127 -0.34 -1.48 20.33
C VAL A 127 0.89 -1.92 21.12
N THR A 128 1.18 -3.22 21.14
CA THR A 128 2.46 -3.76 21.65
C THR A 128 3.52 -4.01 20.56
N SER A 129 3.31 -3.50 19.34
CA SER A 129 4.25 -3.69 18.22
C SER A 129 5.48 -2.80 18.36
N THR A 130 6.66 -3.35 18.07
CA THR A 130 7.95 -2.64 18.13
C THR A 130 8.57 -2.39 16.74
N ASP A 131 7.81 -2.62 15.66
CA ASP A 131 8.19 -2.12 14.34
C ASP A 131 8.18 -0.58 14.31
N HIS A 132 9.15 0.00 13.60
CA HIS A 132 9.34 1.45 13.57
C HIS A 132 8.08 2.24 13.17
N TYR A 133 7.23 1.66 12.31
CA TYR A 133 5.93 2.19 11.90
C TYR A 133 5.00 2.58 13.06
N PHE A 134 5.03 1.83 14.16
CA PHE A 134 4.21 2.14 15.35
C PHE A 134 4.98 2.96 16.39
N LEU A 135 6.31 2.87 16.41
CA LEU A 135 7.16 3.65 17.32
C LEU A 135 7.28 5.12 16.88
N SER A 136 7.29 5.38 15.57
CA SER A 136 7.41 6.72 15.00
C SER A 136 6.15 7.56 15.16
N ASP A 137 5.00 6.91 15.25
CA ASP A 137 3.67 7.50 15.42
C ASP A 137 3.22 7.55 16.90
N GLY A 138 4.10 7.13 17.84
CA GLY A 138 3.80 7.13 19.27
C GLY A 138 2.75 6.10 19.73
N LEU A 139 2.51 5.05 18.92
CA LEU A 139 1.43 4.10 19.12
C LEU A 139 1.76 2.91 20.03
N TYR A 140 3.02 2.71 20.40
CA TYR A 140 3.45 1.60 21.27
C TYR A 140 3.24 1.88 22.76
N VAL A 141 2.72 0.87 23.48
CA VAL A 141 2.77 0.79 24.95
C VAL A 141 3.06 -0.65 25.42
N PRO A 142 3.58 -0.86 26.65
CA PRO A 142 3.72 -2.18 27.27
C PRO A 142 2.40 -2.95 27.40
N GLU A 143 2.47 -4.29 27.43
CA GLU A 143 1.27 -5.17 27.47
C GLU A 143 0.42 -4.97 28.72
N ASP A 144 1.02 -4.67 29.87
CA ASP A 144 0.31 -4.47 31.14
C ASP A 144 -0.44 -3.13 31.24
N GLN A 145 -0.18 -2.21 30.30
CA GLN A 145 -0.89 -0.93 30.16
C GLN A 145 -2.11 -1.02 29.23
N LEU A 146 -2.33 -2.17 28.55
CA LEU A 146 -3.47 -2.37 27.63
C LEU A 146 -4.65 -3.12 28.25
N GLU A 147 -5.81 -2.47 28.28
CA GLU A 147 -7.12 -3.09 28.49
C GLU A 147 -7.76 -3.59 27.19
N ASN A 148 -8.75 -4.49 27.34
CA ASN A 148 -9.61 -5.01 26.26
C ASN A 148 -8.88 -5.64 25.04
N GLN A 149 -7.61 -6.02 25.23
CA GLN A 149 -6.66 -6.54 24.23
C GLN A 149 -7.27 -7.46 23.16
N LYS A 150 -6.88 -7.24 21.90
CA LYS A 150 -7.14 -8.06 20.72
C LYS A 150 -5.81 -8.53 20.13
N PRO A 151 -5.58 -9.84 19.95
CA PRO A 151 -4.39 -10.31 19.24
C PRO A 151 -4.56 -10.12 17.72
N LEU A 152 -3.59 -9.48 17.09
CA LEU A 152 -3.46 -9.38 15.65
C LEU A 152 -2.32 -10.28 15.17
N GLN A 153 -2.57 -11.06 14.13
CA GLN A 153 -1.51 -11.55 13.25
C GLN A 153 -1.44 -10.69 12.00
N LEU A 154 -0.25 -10.19 11.68
CA LEU A 154 0.05 -9.47 10.45
C LEU A 154 1.09 -10.27 9.66
N ASP A 155 0.77 -10.65 8.42
CA ASP A 155 1.73 -11.22 7.48
C ASP A 155 2.00 -10.19 6.37
N VAL A 156 3.25 -9.68 6.30
CA VAL A 156 3.70 -8.70 5.30
C VAL A 156 4.44 -9.45 4.19
N ILE A 157 3.91 -9.38 2.96
CA ILE A 157 4.33 -10.24 1.84
C ILE A 157 4.55 -9.41 0.57
N MET A 158 5.81 -9.20 0.19
CA MET A 158 6.20 -8.52 -1.04
C MET A 158 5.69 -9.26 -2.29
N VAL A 159 4.90 -8.60 -3.12
CA VAL A 159 4.49 -9.06 -4.45
C VAL A 159 5.50 -8.59 -5.48
N LYS A 160 6.18 -9.54 -6.14
CA LYS A 160 7.11 -9.25 -7.23
C LYS A 160 6.35 -9.23 -8.57
N PRO A 161 6.64 -8.29 -9.48
CA PRO A 161 6.06 -8.28 -10.82
C PRO A 161 6.28 -9.61 -11.57
N TYR A 162 5.29 -10.03 -12.35
CA TYR A 162 5.39 -11.24 -13.16
C TYR A 162 6.41 -11.04 -14.28
N LYS A 163 7.37 -11.96 -14.41
CA LYS A 163 8.33 -11.90 -15.52
C LYS A 163 7.73 -12.56 -16.75
N LEU A 164 7.45 -11.75 -17.79
CA LEU A 164 7.27 -12.28 -19.14
C LEU A 164 8.55 -12.99 -19.58
N CYS A 165 8.51 -14.32 -19.63
CA CYS A 165 9.44 -15.08 -20.45
C CYS A 165 9.07 -14.83 -21.91
N ASN A 166 9.96 -14.16 -22.66
CA ASN A 166 9.81 -13.93 -24.10
C ASN A 166 9.99 -15.24 -24.88
N ASN A 167 8.98 -16.11 -24.80
CA ASN A 167 8.81 -17.23 -25.70
C ASN A 167 8.38 -16.70 -27.08
N GLN A 168 9.35 -16.23 -27.87
CA GLN A 168 9.17 -16.26 -29.32
C GLN A 168 9.01 -17.71 -29.73
N GLU A 169 7.79 -18.10 -30.14
CA GLU A 169 7.52 -19.47 -30.58
C GLU A 169 8.36 -19.79 -31.82
N GLU A 170 9.22 -20.81 -31.71
CA GLU A 170 9.92 -21.41 -32.85
C GLU A 170 8.89 -21.93 -33.86
N ASN A 171 8.61 -21.12 -34.89
CA ASN A 171 7.74 -21.46 -36.00
C ASN A 171 8.45 -22.39 -37.01
N ASP A 172 9.10 -23.43 -36.51
CA ASP A 172 9.87 -24.39 -37.31
C ASP A 172 9.13 -25.72 -37.52
N ALA A 173 8.31 -25.69 -38.57
CA ALA A 173 8.05 -26.81 -39.49
C ALA A 173 7.73 -28.21 -38.88
N VAL A 174 6.50 -28.40 -38.38
CA VAL A 174 5.90 -29.74 -38.27
C VAL A 174 5.67 -30.34 -39.67
N SER A 175 6.65 -31.08 -40.17
CA SER A 175 6.56 -31.74 -41.49
C SER A 175 5.43 -32.79 -41.51
N SER A 176 4.50 -32.65 -42.47
CA SER A 176 3.23 -33.41 -42.48
C SER A 176 3.21 -34.52 -43.53
N ALA A 177 3.71 -35.71 -43.16
CA ALA A 177 3.79 -36.86 -44.05
C ALA A 177 2.42 -37.56 -44.27
N LYS A 178 1.64 -37.12 -45.27
CA LYS A 178 0.48 -37.88 -45.80
C LYS A 178 0.86 -38.68 -47.05
N LYS A 179 0.37 -39.93 -47.13
CA LYS A 179 0.70 -40.89 -48.21
C LYS A 179 -0.05 -40.61 -49.54
N PRO A 180 0.44 -41.13 -50.68
CA PRO A 180 0.47 -40.35 -51.95
C PRO A 180 -0.40 -40.91 -53.09
N LYS A 181 -0.54 -40.15 -54.19
CA LYS A 181 -0.93 -40.69 -55.51
C LYS A 181 -0.55 -39.84 -56.76
N LEU A 182 0.57 -40.22 -57.41
CA LEU A 182 0.86 -40.27 -58.88
C LEU A 182 0.67 -39.05 -59.84
N ALA A 183 1.62 -38.96 -60.79
CA ALA A 183 1.77 -38.09 -62.00
C ALA A 183 2.22 -36.62 -61.76
N LEU A 184 3.25 -36.02 -62.40
CA LEU A 184 3.70 -35.88 -63.83
C LEU A 184 2.68 -35.07 -64.69
N GLU A 185 2.97 -34.03 -65.49
CA GLU A 185 4.19 -33.33 -66.01
C GLU A 185 3.80 -31.83 -66.31
N ASP A 186 4.60 -30.76 -66.58
CA ASP A 186 6.00 -30.31 -66.32
C ASP A 186 6.18 -28.80 -66.78
N SER A 187 7.41 -28.24 -66.73
CA SER A 187 7.93 -27.03 -67.48
C SER A 187 7.68 -25.57 -66.99
N GLU A 188 8.71 -25.04 -66.29
CA GLU A 188 9.44 -23.75 -66.46
C GLU A 188 8.77 -22.46 -67.02
N ASN A 189 8.96 -21.30 -66.35
CA ASN A 189 9.83 -20.20 -66.85
C ASN A 189 10.06 -18.95 -65.93
N THR A 190 11.16 -18.27 -66.23
CA THR A 190 11.86 -17.05 -65.75
C THR A 190 11.13 -15.69 -65.98
N ALA A 191 11.56 -14.48 -65.54
CA ALA A 191 12.49 -13.93 -64.50
C ALA A 191 12.44 -12.35 -64.48
N SER A 192 13.37 -11.67 -63.76
CA SER A 192 13.64 -10.20 -63.67
C SER A 192 12.70 -9.36 -62.75
N THR A 193 13.06 -8.19 -62.17
CA THR A 193 14.11 -7.18 -62.48
C THR A 193 14.69 -6.48 -61.21
N ASN A 194 15.86 -5.83 -61.30
CA ASN A 194 16.59 -5.11 -60.23
C ASN A 194 16.32 -3.57 -60.17
N CYS A 195 16.75 -2.91 -59.08
CA CYS A 195 17.21 -1.50 -59.05
C CYS A 195 18.15 -1.23 -57.85
N ASP A 196 19.09 -0.28 -57.98
CA ASP A 196 20.21 0.03 -57.05
C ASP A 196 20.35 1.55 -56.78
N SER A 197 20.80 1.98 -55.58
CA SER A 197 21.52 3.25 -55.25
C SER A 197 21.61 3.48 -53.71
N SER A 198 22.46 4.35 -53.12
CA SER A 198 23.90 4.68 -53.30
C SER A 198 24.35 5.81 -52.33
N SER A 199 25.60 5.78 -51.83
CA SER A 199 26.35 6.87 -51.14
C SER A 199 25.86 7.39 -49.76
N GLU A 200 26.64 8.16 -48.99
CA GLU A 200 27.99 7.97 -48.39
C GLU A 200 28.38 9.21 -47.52
N GLY A 201 29.30 9.05 -46.55
CA GLY A 201 29.89 10.11 -45.70
C GLY A 201 29.43 10.06 -44.23
N LEU A 202 30.26 9.97 -43.17
CA LEU A 202 31.43 10.78 -42.75
C LEU A 202 31.03 12.21 -42.29
N GLU A 203 31.50 12.75 -41.15
CA GLU A 203 32.66 12.42 -40.31
C GLU A 203 32.33 12.21 -38.80
N LYS A 204 33.36 12.05 -37.95
CA LYS A 204 33.31 11.74 -36.52
C LYS A 204 34.47 12.43 -35.80
N ASP A 205 34.24 12.99 -34.60
CA ASP A 205 35.33 13.45 -33.74
C ASP A 205 35.04 13.19 -32.23
N THR A 206 36.07 12.91 -31.43
CA THR A 206 35.94 12.43 -30.03
C THR A 206 37.19 12.67 -29.17
N ALA A 207 37.04 13.33 -28.02
CA ALA A 207 38.08 13.47 -26.98
C ALA A 207 37.47 13.90 -25.62
N THR A 208 38.01 13.59 -24.42
CA THR A 208 38.95 12.52 -24.00
C THR A 208 38.76 12.23 -22.49
N GLN A 209 38.84 10.94 -22.16
CA GLN A 209 38.92 10.26 -20.85
C GLN A 209 39.49 11.01 -19.62
N ARG A 210 38.98 10.64 -18.43
CA ARG A 210 39.84 10.17 -17.32
C ARG A 210 39.12 9.32 -16.25
N SER A 211 39.60 8.08 -16.09
CA SER A 211 39.94 7.34 -14.85
C SER A 211 39.10 7.43 -13.56
N ASP A 212 38.95 6.39 -12.74
CA ASP A 212 39.17 4.92 -12.87
C ASP A 212 38.68 4.26 -11.57
N GLN A 213 37.79 3.25 -11.62
CA GLN A 213 37.73 2.15 -10.63
C GLN A 213 36.83 1.01 -11.11
N THR A 214 37.24 -0.23 -10.82
CA THR A 214 36.66 -1.45 -11.42
C THR A 214 36.24 -2.45 -10.34
N CYS A 215 34.96 -2.82 -10.32
CA CYS A 215 34.43 -3.93 -9.50
C CYS A 215 33.40 -4.76 -10.28
N LEU A 216 33.92 -5.75 -11.01
CA LEU A 216 33.29 -7.01 -11.47
C LEU A 216 31.75 -7.12 -11.49
N GLU A 217 31.17 -7.22 -12.69
CA GLU A 217 29.80 -7.71 -12.90
C GLU A 217 29.68 -9.22 -12.56
N PRO A 218 28.59 -9.66 -11.91
CA PRO A 218 28.17 -11.07 -11.91
C PRO A 218 27.44 -11.39 -13.22
N SER A 219 27.98 -12.31 -14.02
CA SER A 219 27.32 -12.78 -15.25
C SER A 219 25.96 -13.42 -14.96
N CYS A 220 24.91 -12.94 -15.62
CA CYS A 220 23.54 -13.42 -15.40
C CYS A 220 23.37 -14.91 -15.79
N SER A 221 22.95 -15.73 -14.82
CA SER A 221 22.51 -17.12 -15.04
C SER A 221 21.03 -17.24 -14.66
N CYS A 222 20.19 -17.67 -15.61
CA CYS A 222 18.75 -17.71 -15.43
C CYS A 222 18.31 -18.75 -14.38
N SER A 223 17.50 -18.34 -13.41
CA SER A 223 16.78 -19.24 -12.49
C SER A 223 15.31 -18.84 -12.37
N SER A 224 14.47 -19.31 -13.30
CA SER A 224 13.01 -19.14 -13.25
C SER A 224 12.39 -19.90 -12.07
N GLU A 225 12.89 -21.10 -11.80
CA GLU A 225 12.43 -22.01 -10.73
C GLU A 225 12.41 -21.35 -9.35
N ASN A 226 13.39 -20.48 -9.05
CA ASN A 226 13.47 -19.74 -7.78
C ASN A 226 12.31 -18.75 -7.57
N GLN A 227 11.69 -18.24 -8.64
CA GLN A 227 10.60 -17.25 -8.52
C GLN A 227 9.24 -17.94 -8.32
N GLU A 228 8.95 -19.03 -9.03
CA GLU A 228 7.79 -19.87 -8.72
C GLU A 228 7.88 -20.43 -7.29
N CYS A 229 9.07 -20.82 -6.83
CA CYS A 229 9.25 -21.36 -5.48
C CYS A 229 8.86 -20.38 -4.37
N GLN A 230 9.18 -19.08 -4.49
CA GLN A 230 8.82 -18.08 -3.47
C GLN A 230 7.31 -17.79 -3.46
N THR A 231 6.69 -17.61 -4.62
CA THR A 231 5.23 -17.36 -4.72
C THR A 231 4.41 -18.60 -4.33
N ALA A 232 4.89 -19.81 -4.63
CA ALA A 232 4.24 -21.05 -4.20
C ALA A 232 4.31 -21.25 -2.67
N ALA A 233 5.44 -20.89 -2.03
CA ALA A 233 5.59 -20.97 -0.59
C ALA A 233 4.60 -20.06 0.15
N SER A 234 4.52 -18.77 -0.22
CA SER A 234 3.55 -17.85 0.39
C SER A 234 2.10 -18.28 0.13
N THR A 235 1.76 -18.68 -1.10
CA THR A 235 0.43 -19.20 -1.46
C THR A 235 0.02 -20.40 -0.58
N GLY A 236 0.96 -21.29 -0.26
CA GLY A 236 0.71 -22.42 0.64
C GLY A 236 0.32 -22.00 2.07
N GLU A 237 1.04 -21.02 2.65
CA GLU A 237 0.73 -20.51 3.99
C GLU A 237 -0.57 -19.69 4.02
N ILE A 238 -0.81 -18.83 3.01
CA ILE A 238 -2.06 -18.07 2.84
C ILE A 238 -3.26 -19.04 2.74
N LEU A 239 -3.11 -20.17 2.04
CA LEU A 239 -4.14 -21.20 1.97
C LEU A 239 -4.42 -21.86 3.33
N GLU A 240 -3.41 -22.14 4.16
CA GLU A 240 -3.62 -22.67 5.51
C GLU A 240 -4.19 -21.63 6.49
N ILE A 241 -4.00 -20.34 6.22
CA ILE A 241 -4.68 -19.24 6.93
C ILE A 241 -6.17 -19.21 6.55
N LEU A 242 -6.46 -19.12 5.25
CA LEU A 242 -7.84 -19.02 4.73
C LEU A 242 -8.68 -20.29 4.99
N LYS A 243 -8.07 -21.47 5.17
CA LYS A 243 -8.75 -22.70 5.62
C LYS A 243 -9.17 -22.69 7.10
N LYS A 244 -8.52 -21.89 7.95
CA LYS A 244 -8.91 -21.69 9.36
C LYS A 244 -10.02 -20.65 9.47
N GLY A 245 -9.96 -19.61 8.62
CA GLY A 245 -11.04 -18.67 8.40
C GLY A 245 -12.30 -19.35 7.84
N LYS A 246 -13.45 -18.67 7.96
CA LYS A 246 -14.72 -19.08 7.32
C LYS A 246 -15.08 -18.23 6.11
N ALA A 247 -14.45 -17.07 6.03
CA ALA A 247 -14.76 -15.94 5.17
C ALA A 247 -13.56 -15.01 5.24
N PHE A 248 -13.24 -14.36 4.13
CA PHE A 248 -12.26 -13.26 4.08
C PHE A 248 -12.79 -12.14 3.20
N VAL A 249 -12.27 -10.94 3.45
CA VAL A 249 -12.39 -9.77 2.56
C VAL A 249 -11.13 -9.73 1.70
N LEU A 250 -11.31 -9.46 0.41
CA LEU A 250 -10.24 -9.06 -0.49
C LEU A 250 -10.36 -7.55 -0.70
N ASP A 251 -9.30 -6.83 -0.40
CA ASP A 251 -9.17 -5.39 -0.53
C ASP A 251 -8.02 -5.09 -1.48
N ILE A 252 -8.21 -4.11 -2.37
CA ILE A 252 -7.27 -3.75 -3.43
C ILE A 252 -7.34 -2.25 -3.65
N ASP A 253 -6.35 -1.49 -3.19
CA ASP A 253 -6.15 -0.14 -3.70
C ASP A 253 -5.56 -0.20 -5.13
N LEU A 254 -5.84 0.83 -5.93
CA LEU A 254 -5.27 0.96 -7.27
C LEU A 254 -3.81 1.45 -7.23
N ASP A 255 -3.37 2.11 -6.15
CA ASP A 255 -2.01 2.60 -5.96
C ASP A 255 -0.98 1.46 -5.94
N PHE A 256 -1.39 0.25 -5.52
CA PHE A 256 -0.57 -0.97 -5.52
C PHE A 256 0.07 -1.24 -6.89
N PHE A 257 -0.60 -0.80 -7.96
CA PHE A 257 -0.15 -0.96 -9.34
C PHE A 257 0.69 0.23 -9.82
N SER A 258 0.53 1.42 -9.23
CA SER A 258 1.24 2.67 -9.56
C SER A 258 0.97 3.73 -8.48
N VAL A 259 1.99 4.25 -7.80
CA VAL A 259 1.82 5.16 -6.64
C VAL A 259 2.62 6.45 -6.77
N LYS A 260 2.05 7.52 -6.25
CA LYS A 260 2.59 8.88 -6.22
C LYS A 260 2.52 9.43 -4.79
N ASN A 261 3.66 9.62 -4.13
CA ASN A 261 3.77 10.58 -3.02
C ASN A 261 3.42 11.99 -3.55
N PRO A 262 2.32 12.64 -3.09
CA PRO A 262 1.87 13.92 -3.64
C PRO A 262 2.72 15.11 -3.15
N PHE A 263 3.26 15.02 -1.93
CA PHE A 263 4.07 16.07 -1.30
C PHE A 263 5.34 16.38 -2.12
N LYS A 264 5.88 15.41 -2.87
CA LYS A 264 7.02 15.58 -3.80
C LYS A 264 6.75 16.52 -4.99
N GLU A 265 5.50 16.76 -5.36
CA GLU A 265 5.13 17.77 -6.37
C GLU A 265 4.78 19.12 -5.72
N MET A 266 4.23 19.08 -4.49
CA MET A 266 3.82 20.26 -3.75
C MET A 266 5.01 21.09 -3.26
N PHE A 267 6.03 20.44 -2.71
CA PHE A 267 7.20 21.08 -2.08
C PHE A 267 8.46 21.01 -2.95
N THR A 268 9.35 21.99 -2.80
CA THR A 268 10.70 21.92 -3.39
C THR A 268 11.57 20.87 -2.67
N GLN A 269 12.65 20.42 -3.32
CA GLN A 269 13.59 19.47 -2.71
C GLN A 269 14.24 20.05 -1.43
N GLU A 270 14.50 21.35 -1.41
CA GLU A 270 14.96 22.07 -0.22
C GLU A 270 13.89 22.14 0.89
N GLU A 271 12.64 22.44 0.59
CA GLU A 271 11.54 22.46 1.57
C GLU A 271 11.28 21.06 2.15
N TYR A 272 11.20 20.04 1.30
CA TYR A 272 10.98 18.65 1.73
C TYR A 272 12.15 18.10 2.56
N LYS A 273 13.39 18.49 2.24
CA LYS A 273 14.57 18.17 3.07
C LYS A 273 14.51 18.85 4.44
N ILE A 274 13.96 20.06 4.54
CA ILE A 274 13.78 20.73 5.85
C ILE A 274 12.70 20.02 6.68
N LEU A 275 11.62 19.55 6.05
CA LEU A 275 10.62 18.71 6.74
C LEU A 275 11.27 17.42 7.28
N GLN A 276 12.09 16.73 6.49
CA GLN A 276 12.88 15.56 6.92
C GLN A 276 13.89 15.86 8.05
N GLU A 277 14.29 17.12 8.25
CA GLU A 277 15.13 17.54 9.38
C GLU A 277 14.29 17.79 10.64
N LEU A 278 13.18 18.52 10.53
CA LEU A 278 12.30 18.87 11.65
C LEU A 278 11.57 17.64 12.22
N TYR A 279 11.06 16.78 11.35
CA TYR A 279 10.25 15.62 11.73
C TYR A 279 11.06 14.36 12.02
N GLN A 280 12.40 14.41 11.93
CA GLN A 280 13.28 13.23 11.96
C GLN A 280 13.01 12.28 13.14
N PHE A 281 12.48 11.09 12.86
CA PHE A 281 12.39 10.00 13.85
C PHE A 281 13.63 9.10 13.75
N LYS A 282 14.48 9.18 14.77
CA LYS A 282 15.74 8.43 14.83
C LYS A 282 15.48 6.97 15.18
N LYS A 283 15.38 6.12 14.14
CA LYS A 283 15.34 4.65 14.22
C LYS A 283 16.25 4.12 15.35
N PRO A 284 15.68 3.43 16.36
CA PRO A 284 16.43 3.04 17.54
C PRO A 284 17.34 1.83 17.31
N GLY A 285 18.16 1.50 18.32
CA GLY A 285 19.16 0.44 18.23
C GLY A 285 18.58 -0.98 18.29
N THR A 286 19.42 -1.97 18.03
CA THR A 286 19.08 -3.38 18.30
C THR A 286 19.28 -3.72 19.78
N ASN A 287 18.40 -4.56 20.34
CA ASN A 287 18.41 -5.02 21.74
C ASN A 287 18.00 -3.94 22.77
N LEU A 288 16.94 -3.18 22.46
CA LEU A 288 16.25 -2.29 23.40
C LEU A 288 15.59 -3.10 24.53
N THR A 289 15.46 -2.48 25.69
CA THR A 289 14.54 -2.90 26.75
C THR A 289 13.16 -2.25 26.55
N GLU A 290 12.18 -2.68 27.35
CA GLU A 290 10.85 -2.05 27.42
C GLU A 290 10.93 -0.60 27.96
N GLU A 291 11.87 -0.33 28.87
CA GLU A 291 12.18 1.00 29.40
C GLU A 291 12.76 1.92 28.30
N ASP A 292 13.73 1.41 27.51
CA ASP A 292 14.25 2.16 26.34
C ASP A 292 13.14 2.49 25.32
N LEU A 293 12.21 1.55 25.08
CA LEU A 293 11.12 1.72 24.10
C LEU A 293 10.11 2.78 24.55
N VAL A 294 9.77 2.82 25.84
CA VAL A 294 8.91 3.87 26.41
C VAL A 294 9.61 5.24 26.33
N ASP A 295 10.88 5.34 26.73
CA ASP A 295 11.67 6.59 26.62
C ASP A 295 11.72 7.12 25.17
N ILE A 296 11.84 6.23 24.18
CA ILE A 296 11.81 6.59 22.74
C ILE A 296 10.44 7.12 22.32
N VAL A 297 9.35 6.44 22.72
CA VAL A 297 7.97 6.81 22.36
C VAL A 297 7.55 8.10 23.03
N ASP A 298 7.80 8.27 24.33
CA ASP A 298 7.54 9.50 25.06
C ASP A 298 8.30 10.67 24.41
N THR A 299 9.58 10.50 24.07
CA THR A 299 10.37 11.53 23.38
C THR A 299 9.77 11.90 22.01
N ARG A 300 9.23 10.92 21.28
CA ARG A 300 8.58 11.15 19.97
C ARG A 300 7.23 11.84 20.11
N ILE A 301 6.41 11.47 21.08
CA ILE A 301 5.12 12.13 21.35
C ILE A 301 5.34 13.61 21.64
N HIS A 302 6.26 13.97 22.55
CA HIS A 302 6.58 15.38 22.84
C HIS A 302 7.10 16.13 21.60
N GLN A 303 7.88 15.50 20.71
CA GLN A 303 8.31 16.11 19.44
C GLN A 303 7.12 16.39 18.51
N LEU A 304 6.16 15.46 18.42
CA LEU A 304 4.96 15.61 17.59
C LEU A 304 4.02 16.68 18.15
N GLU A 305 3.83 16.74 19.48
CA GLU A 305 3.07 17.80 20.17
C GLU A 305 3.69 19.19 19.95
N ASP A 306 5.02 19.33 20.07
CA ASP A 306 5.73 20.58 19.79
C ASP A 306 5.60 20.99 18.30
N LEU A 307 5.58 20.03 17.37
CA LEU A 307 5.38 20.28 15.93
C LEU A 307 3.93 20.66 15.61
N GLU A 308 2.94 19.97 16.16
CA GLU A 308 1.51 20.30 16.01
C GLU A 308 1.23 21.72 16.53
N ALA A 309 1.70 22.04 17.73
CA ALA A 309 1.58 23.37 18.32
C ALA A 309 2.32 24.45 17.50
N THR A 310 3.49 24.12 16.93
CA THR A 310 4.23 25.03 16.04
C THR A 310 3.43 25.37 14.79
N PHE A 311 2.87 24.38 14.10
CA PHE A 311 2.14 24.62 12.85
C PHE A 311 0.74 25.20 13.07
N ALA A 312 0.07 24.86 14.17
CA ALA A 312 -1.18 25.51 14.57
C ALA A 312 -1.01 27.01 14.83
N ASP A 313 0.05 27.42 15.54
CA ASP A 313 0.39 28.84 15.73
C ASP A 313 0.70 29.55 14.41
N LEU A 314 1.31 28.87 13.43
CA LEU A 314 1.59 29.44 12.09
C LEU A 314 0.33 29.60 11.22
N CYS A 315 -0.71 28.79 11.44
CA CYS A 315 -2.05 29.01 10.86
C CYS A 315 -2.70 30.31 11.39
N ASP A 316 -2.48 30.64 12.67
CA ASP A 316 -2.94 31.89 13.28
C ASP A 316 -2.06 33.10 12.89
N GLY A 317 -0.74 32.92 12.72
CA GLY A 317 0.16 33.97 12.25
C GLY A 317 1.62 33.56 12.01
N ASP A 318 2.14 33.83 10.81
CA ASP A 318 3.49 33.45 10.37
C ASP A 318 4.49 34.64 10.36
N ASP A 319 4.41 35.48 11.38
CA ASP A 319 5.25 36.66 11.56
C ASP A 319 6.65 36.35 12.12
N GLU A 320 7.57 37.31 12.03
CA GLU A 320 8.98 37.08 12.43
C GLU A 320 9.16 36.86 13.94
N GLU A 321 8.30 37.41 14.82
CA GLU A 321 8.37 37.13 16.26
C GLU A 321 7.89 35.70 16.55
N THR A 322 6.75 35.29 15.99
CA THR A 322 6.20 33.93 16.16
C THR A 322 7.12 32.84 15.62
N VAL A 323 7.67 33.02 14.41
CA VAL A 323 8.61 32.05 13.80
C VAL A 323 9.92 31.97 14.58
N GLN A 324 10.50 33.09 15.01
CA GLN A 324 11.75 33.09 15.80
C GLN A 324 11.55 32.53 17.21
N ARG A 325 10.35 32.67 17.80
CA ARG A 325 10.00 32.08 19.10
C ARG A 325 10.08 30.56 19.03
N TRP A 326 9.39 29.93 18.08
CA TRP A 326 9.43 28.49 17.88
C TRP A 326 10.81 27.99 17.44
N ALA A 327 11.47 28.66 16.50
CA ALA A 327 12.81 28.30 16.04
C ALA A 327 13.93 28.48 17.10
N SER A 328 13.61 29.00 18.29
CA SER A 328 14.53 29.03 19.44
C SER A 328 14.49 27.74 20.29
N ASN A 329 13.52 26.85 20.05
CA ASN A 329 13.46 25.53 20.65
C ASN A 329 14.49 24.57 19.98
N PRO A 330 15.15 23.68 20.73
CA PRO A 330 16.12 22.73 20.16
C PRO A 330 15.48 21.83 19.10
N GLY A 331 16.10 21.72 17.93
CA GLY A 331 15.58 20.93 16.80
C GLY A 331 14.65 21.69 15.84
N MET A 332 14.17 22.88 16.23
CA MET A 332 13.30 23.73 15.40
C MET A 332 14.09 24.76 14.56
N GLU A 333 15.43 24.71 14.56
CA GLU A 333 16.27 25.76 13.96
C GLU A 333 16.04 25.92 12.43
N SER A 334 15.65 24.84 11.74
CA SER A 334 15.31 24.87 10.31
C SER A 334 13.90 25.42 10.00
N LEU A 335 13.09 25.78 11.00
CA LEU A 335 11.76 26.39 10.78
C LEU A 335 11.84 27.75 10.07
N VAL A 336 12.84 28.58 10.42
CA VAL A 336 13.06 29.89 9.79
C VAL A 336 13.28 29.78 8.27
N PRO A 337 14.23 28.96 7.76
CA PRO A 337 14.40 28.80 6.31
C PRO A 337 13.20 28.13 5.63
N LEU A 338 12.43 27.24 6.29
CA LEU A 338 11.20 26.67 5.74
C LEU A 338 10.16 27.76 5.46
N VAL A 339 9.76 28.51 6.50
CA VAL A 339 8.79 29.60 6.40
C VAL A 339 9.26 30.65 5.39
N GLN A 340 10.55 31.00 5.40
CA GLN A 340 11.12 31.90 4.40
C GLN A 340 11.14 31.32 2.98
N SER A 341 11.06 30.01 2.76
CA SER A 341 10.93 29.44 1.40
C SER A 341 9.48 29.48 0.94
N LEU A 342 8.57 28.99 1.78
CA LEU A 342 7.13 28.94 1.52
C LEU A 342 6.58 30.33 1.17
N LYS A 343 6.89 31.36 1.98
CA LYS A 343 6.46 32.77 1.75
C LYS A 343 7.10 33.44 0.51
N LYS A 344 8.01 32.79 -0.21
CA LYS A 344 8.51 33.24 -1.53
C LYS A 344 7.76 32.59 -2.69
N ARG A 345 7.11 31.45 -2.45
CA ARG A 345 6.34 30.65 -3.43
C ARG A 345 4.83 30.87 -3.32
N MET A 346 4.34 31.12 -2.11
CA MET A 346 2.91 31.23 -1.75
C MET A 346 2.66 32.56 -1.04
N GLU A 347 1.54 33.23 -1.34
CA GLU A 347 1.12 34.46 -0.65
C GLU A 347 0.63 34.18 0.78
N VAL A 348 -0.05 33.05 0.96
CA VAL A 348 -0.38 32.42 2.24
C VAL A 348 0.00 30.95 2.12
N PRO A 349 1.01 30.46 2.86
CA PRO A 349 1.31 29.03 2.92
C PRO A 349 0.20 28.24 3.62
N ASP A 350 -0.02 27.01 3.18
CA ASP A 350 -0.93 26.06 3.83
C ASP A 350 -0.14 25.31 4.92
N TYR A 351 -0.13 25.85 6.14
CA TYR A 351 0.67 25.31 7.23
C TYR A 351 0.15 23.97 7.78
N GLU A 352 -1.14 23.68 7.62
CA GLU A 352 -1.72 22.39 7.97
C GLU A 352 -1.26 21.31 6.99
N MET A 353 -1.30 21.59 5.68
CA MET A 353 -0.73 20.70 4.66
C MET A 353 0.80 20.54 4.78
N VAL A 354 1.53 21.58 5.20
CA VAL A 354 2.97 21.47 5.52
C VAL A 354 3.21 20.56 6.72
N HIS A 355 2.35 20.61 7.75
CA HIS A 355 2.44 19.69 8.90
C HIS A 355 2.20 18.24 8.47
N GLN A 356 1.15 17.97 7.69
CA GLN A 356 0.85 16.64 7.14
C GLN A 356 2.01 16.09 6.28
N ALA A 357 2.59 16.94 5.42
CA ALA A 357 3.78 16.57 4.63
C ALA A 357 4.99 16.21 5.49
N GLY A 358 5.12 16.84 6.66
CA GLY A 358 6.17 16.56 7.63
C GLY A 358 6.03 15.18 8.30
N LEU A 359 4.81 14.85 8.77
CA LEU A 359 4.51 13.56 9.41
C LEU A 359 4.93 12.37 8.53
N THR A 360 4.80 12.51 7.21
CA THR A 360 5.01 11.44 6.22
C THR A 360 6.45 11.26 5.72
N CYS A 361 7.44 11.90 6.37
CA CYS A 361 8.85 11.88 5.92
C CYS A 361 9.89 11.67 7.04
N ASP A 362 9.46 11.15 8.19
CA ASP A 362 10.20 11.13 9.45
C ASP A 362 11.29 10.05 9.59
N TYR A 363 11.00 8.81 9.21
CA TYR A 363 11.89 7.64 9.28
C TYR A 363 11.99 6.89 7.95
N SER A 364 10.93 6.96 7.15
CA SER A 364 10.85 6.49 5.76
C SER A 364 10.07 7.51 4.95
N GLU A 365 10.47 7.67 3.70
CA GLU A 365 9.72 8.47 2.73
C GLU A 365 8.54 7.65 2.20
N LEU A 366 7.38 8.30 1.98
CA LEU A 366 6.22 7.63 1.37
C LEU A 366 6.55 7.04 -0.01
N PRO A 367 5.94 5.89 -0.36
CA PRO A 367 5.97 5.28 -1.69
C PRO A 367 5.84 6.26 -2.86
N HIS A 368 6.68 6.10 -3.88
CA HIS A 368 6.57 6.84 -5.13
C HIS A 368 7.19 6.03 -6.26
N HIS A 369 6.34 5.41 -7.09
CA HIS A 369 6.71 4.68 -8.30
C HIS A 369 5.56 4.78 -9.30
N ILE A 370 5.67 5.73 -10.24
CA ILE A 370 4.74 5.87 -11.36
C ILE A 370 5.03 4.76 -12.37
N SER A 371 4.23 3.70 -12.34
CA SER A 371 4.41 2.52 -13.21
C SER A 371 4.14 2.83 -14.67
N THR A 372 4.89 2.16 -15.55
CA THR A 372 4.53 2.00 -16.96
C THR A 372 3.34 1.03 -17.13
N GLU A 373 2.64 1.09 -18.26
CA GLU A 373 1.56 0.14 -18.57
C GLU A 373 2.05 -1.33 -18.50
N GLN A 374 3.29 -1.59 -18.89
CA GLN A 374 3.87 -2.93 -18.84
C GLN A 374 4.11 -3.41 -17.39
N GLU A 375 4.48 -2.51 -16.47
CA GLU A 375 4.61 -2.84 -15.05
C GLU A 375 3.24 -3.08 -14.40
N ILE A 376 2.25 -2.24 -14.69
CA ILE A 376 0.86 -2.43 -14.27
C ILE A 376 0.36 -3.81 -14.71
N GLU A 377 0.57 -4.18 -15.98
CA GLU A 377 0.17 -5.49 -16.50
C GLU A 377 0.93 -6.66 -15.84
N CYS A 378 2.23 -6.50 -15.56
CA CYS A 378 3.00 -7.52 -14.83
C CYS A 378 2.57 -7.67 -13.37
N LEU A 379 2.10 -6.61 -12.72
CA LEU A 379 1.56 -6.63 -11.36
C LEU A 379 0.15 -7.23 -11.33
N ILE A 380 -0.76 -6.79 -12.21
CA ILE A 380 -2.08 -7.41 -12.43
C ILE A 380 -1.93 -8.91 -12.69
N GLN A 381 -0.94 -9.31 -13.49
CA GLN A 381 -0.70 -10.73 -13.77
C GLN A 381 -0.19 -11.49 -12.53
N SER A 382 0.65 -10.89 -11.68
CA SER A 382 1.08 -11.48 -10.39
C SER A 382 -0.09 -11.64 -9.42
N VAL A 383 -0.91 -10.59 -9.23
CA VAL A 383 -2.11 -10.62 -8.36
C VAL A 383 -3.09 -11.69 -8.87
N HIS A 384 -3.33 -11.77 -10.18
CA HIS A 384 -4.13 -12.81 -10.79
C HIS A 384 -3.60 -14.22 -10.47
N TYR A 385 -2.29 -14.47 -10.59
CA TYR A 385 -1.70 -15.78 -10.28
C TYR A 385 -1.80 -16.14 -8.80
N LEU A 386 -1.67 -15.17 -7.90
CA LEU A 386 -1.84 -15.38 -6.46
C LEU A 386 -3.31 -15.71 -6.14
N LEU A 387 -4.24 -14.83 -6.50
CA LEU A 387 -5.67 -14.95 -6.21
C LEU A 387 -6.32 -16.20 -6.85
N LYS A 388 -5.86 -16.62 -8.02
CA LYS A 388 -6.32 -17.86 -8.71
C LYS A 388 -6.15 -19.13 -7.88
N ASN A 389 -5.20 -19.16 -6.96
CA ASN A 389 -4.93 -20.30 -6.10
C ASN A 389 -5.68 -20.25 -4.75
N LEU A 390 -6.40 -19.16 -4.46
CA LEU A 390 -7.14 -18.95 -3.22
C LEU A 390 -8.63 -19.29 -3.39
N PRO A 391 -9.37 -19.59 -2.30
CA PRO A 391 -10.83 -19.64 -2.33
C PRO A 391 -11.43 -18.28 -2.72
N ASN A 392 -12.68 -18.25 -3.21
CA ASN A 392 -13.36 -16.98 -3.51
C ASN A 392 -13.49 -16.10 -2.24
N PRO A 393 -13.26 -14.79 -2.35
CA PRO A 393 -13.57 -13.84 -1.27
C PRO A 393 -15.08 -13.74 -1.00
N THR A 394 -15.43 -13.16 0.14
CA THR A 394 -16.84 -12.99 0.55
C THR A 394 -17.44 -11.71 -0.05
N LEU A 395 -16.61 -10.69 -0.19
CA LEU A 395 -16.81 -9.43 -0.90
C LEU A 395 -15.44 -8.94 -1.34
N VAL A 396 -15.40 -8.07 -2.36
CA VAL A 396 -14.21 -7.29 -2.72
C VAL A 396 -14.48 -5.82 -2.43
N THR A 397 -13.46 -5.13 -1.92
CA THR A 397 -13.40 -3.67 -1.80
C THR A 397 -12.24 -3.16 -2.65
N ILE A 398 -12.46 -1.99 -3.27
CA ILE A 398 -11.48 -1.31 -4.11
C ILE A 398 -11.57 0.18 -3.77
N ALA A 399 -10.46 0.79 -3.37
CA ALA A 399 -10.33 2.24 -3.30
C ALA A 399 -9.62 2.75 -4.55
N ARG A 400 -10.00 3.93 -5.03
CA ARG A 400 -9.42 4.53 -6.23
C ARG A 400 -8.22 5.41 -5.90
N SER A 401 -8.18 5.96 -4.67
CA SER A 401 -7.14 6.85 -4.15
C SER A 401 -6.75 7.90 -5.20
N SER A 402 -7.81 8.58 -5.68
CA SER A 402 -7.79 9.48 -6.84
C SER A 402 -8.11 10.94 -6.49
N LEU A 403 -8.59 11.17 -5.26
CA LEU A 403 -8.87 12.50 -4.69
C LEU A 403 -7.76 12.99 -3.75
N ASP A 404 -6.93 12.07 -3.26
CA ASP A 404 -5.75 12.27 -2.41
C ASP A 404 -4.42 12.27 -3.21
N ASP A 405 -4.51 12.15 -4.54
CA ASP A 405 -3.40 12.10 -5.51
C ASP A 405 -2.43 10.89 -5.36
N TYR A 406 -2.76 9.86 -4.55
CA TYR A 406 -1.86 8.70 -4.37
C TYR A 406 -1.79 7.76 -5.57
N CYS A 407 -2.92 7.44 -6.21
CA CYS A 407 -2.96 6.73 -7.49
C CYS A 407 -2.93 7.76 -8.65
N PRO A 408 -1.96 7.69 -9.59
CA PRO A 408 -1.84 8.68 -10.66
C PRO A 408 -3.12 8.86 -11.48
N SER A 409 -3.67 10.08 -11.48
CA SER A 409 -5.03 10.36 -11.97
C SER A 409 -5.23 10.17 -13.49
N ASP A 410 -4.15 10.08 -14.29
CA ASP A 410 -4.20 9.66 -15.69
C ASP A 410 -4.23 8.13 -15.87
N GLN A 411 -3.92 7.37 -14.83
CA GLN A 411 -3.84 5.90 -14.82
C GLN A 411 -5.01 5.23 -14.09
N VAL A 412 -5.60 5.86 -13.06
CA VAL A 412 -6.69 5.32 -12.20
C VAL A 412 -7.73 4.51 -12.98
N ASP A 413 -8.41 5.09 -13.97
CA ASP A 413 -9.47 4.41 -14.73
C ASP A 413 -8.96 3.18 -15.51
N THR A 414 -7.71 3.25 -16.00
CA THR A 414 -7.07 2.15 -16.73
C THR A 414 -6.68 1.02 -15.79
N ILE A 415 -6.16 1.33 -14.60
CA ILE A 415 -5.85 0.35 -13.56
C ILE A 415 -7.15 -0.30 -13.07
N GLN A 416 -8.17 0.50 -12.75
CA GLN A 416 -9.49 0.05 -12.31
C GLN A 416 -10.09 -0.97 -13.28
N GLU A 417 -10.12 -0.68 -14.59
CA GLU A 417 -10.65 -1.65 -15.56
C GLU A 417 -9.74 -2.87 -15.75
N LYS A 418 -8.40 -2.75 -15.67
CA LYS A 418 -7.51 -3.95 -15.66
C LYS A 418 -7.79 -4.82 -14.42
N VAL A 419 -7.97 -4.24 -13.22
CA VAL A 419 -8.35 -4.95 -11.97
C VAL A 419 -9.74 -5.60 -12.09
N LEU A 420 -10.76 -4.86 -12.52
CA LEU A 420 -12.12 -5.39 -12.66
C LEU A 420 -12.18 -6.51 -13.71
N ASN A 421 -11.39 -6.44 -14.78
CA ASN A 421 -11.29 -7.52 -15.76
C ASN A 421 -10.56 -8.76 -15.21
N MET A 422 -9.52 -8.59 -14.39
CA MET A 422 -8.91 -9.69 -13.62
C MET A 422 -9.95 -10.36 -12.70
N LEU A 423 -10.70 -9.59 -11.91
CA LEU A 423 -11.73 -10.11 -11.00
C LEU A 423 -12.86 -10.82 -11.76
N ARG A 424 -13.27 -10.30 -12.92
CA ARG A 424 -14.23 -10.95 -13.83
C ARG A 424 -13.68 -12.28 -14.40
N ALA A 425 -12.38 -12.37 -14.70
CA ALA A 425 -11.74 -13.60 -15.18
C ALA A 425 -11.60 -14.68 -14.08
N LEU A 426 -11.33 -14.27 -12.83
CA LEU A 426 -11.18 -15.17 -11.68
C LEU A 426 -12.52 -15.68 -11.13
N TYR A 427 -13.48 -14.77 -10.95
CA TYR A 427 -14.70 -15.02 -10.17
C TYR A 427 -16.00 -14.92 -10.99
N GLY A 428 -15.92 -14.54 -12.27
CA GLY A 428 -17.04 -14.51 -13.20
C GLY A 428 -17.94 -13.27 -13.02
N ASN A 429 -19.25 -13.50 -12.88
CA ASN A 429 -20.25 -12.44 -12.84
C ASN A 429 -20.26 -11.72 -11.49
N LEU A 430 -19.58 -10.56 -11.44
CA LEU A 430 -19.58 -9.64 -10.30
C LEU A 430 -20.94 -8.95 -10.09
N ASP A 431 -21.15 -8.45 -8.88
CA ASP A 431 -22.16 -7.46 -8.51
C ASP A 431 -21.44 -6.16 -8.14
N LEU A 432 -21.07 -5.41 -9.18
CA LEU A 432 -20.26 -4.20 -9.08
C LEU A 432 -21.13 -3.00 -8.68
N GLN A 433 -20.68 -2.26 -7.67
CA GLN A 433 -21.29 -1.04 -7.18
C GLN A 433 -20.17 0.01 -7.05
N VAL A 434 -20.26 1.09 -7.83
CA VAL A 434 -19.28 2.20 -7.81
C VAL A 434 -19.91 3.37 -7.09
N TYR A 435 -19.23 3.86 -6.07
CA TYR A 435 -19.61 5.03 -5.28
C TYR A 435 -18.72 6.20 -5.67
N ALA A 436 -19.35 7.36 -5.86
CA ALA A 436 -18.70 8.65 -5.79
C ALA A 436 -19.13 9.32 -4.48
N ALA A 437 -18.26 10.15 -3.89
CA ALA A 437 -18.38 10.68 -2.52
C ALA A 437 -19.70 11.42 -2.19
N GLU A 438 -20.53 11.79 -3.17
CA GLU A 438 -21.83 12.45 -2.96
C GLU A 438 -22.95 11.53 -2.41
N SER A 439 -22.70 10.26 -2.06
CA SER A 439 -23.76 9.34 -1.58
C SER A 439 -23.30 8.19 -0.66
N PRO A 440 -23.00 8.46 0.63
CA PRO A 440 -22.71 7.41 1.61
C PRO A 440 -23.89 6.43 1.82
N PRO A 441 -23.63 5.13 2.06
CA PRO A 441 -24.66 4.10 2.16
C PRO A 441 -25.47 4.15 3.47
N SER A 442 -26.81 4.15 3.35
CA SER A 442 -27.77 4.07 4.46
C SER A 442 -28.05 2.64 4.98
#